data_AF-A6FC86-F1
#
_entry.id   AF-A6FC86-F1
#
_cell.length_a   1.000
_cell.length_b   1.000
_cell.length_c   1.000
_cell.angle_alpha   90.00
_cell.angle_beta   90.00
_cell.angle_gamma   90.00
#
_symmetry.space_group_name_H-M   'P 1'
#
loop_
_entity.id
_entity.type
_entity.pdbx_description
1 polymer ?
#
loop_
_entity_poly.entity_id
_entity_poly.type
_entity_poly.pdbx_seq_one_letter_code
_entity_poly.pdbx_strand_id
1 'polypeptide(L)'
;MSIVKRNQRKTHASIIGVDLASGPDQSVTSTVKNGKVVATEPSRAQGIMEEFDFFKAAMDSDLAQLKKFSHMEDKIAYKAQAIENHQYLDYLRRYQTQGTNHQNMVLAWVVIWLVDLGHWQTAFEFVPLLVAQNQRLPGRFSTQDWPTFLIDQLYDEGAKHLSQGRDAVERSQVIHLFTQFIQLRSLYKWSLSELIGGKLYAMTAKLEQVVFNFGNAYTYGVKATALNDKAGVKKMVREIATVIGKETEI
;
A
#
# COMPACT_ATOMS: atom_id res chain seq x y z
N MET A 1 55.57 -39.00 -26.07
CA MET A 1 54.46 -38.95 -27.04
C MET A 1 53.25 -38.35 -26.35
N SER A 2 52.76 -37.23 -26.89
CA SER A 2 51.76 -36.34 -26.30
C SER A 2 50.49 -36.38 -27.16
N ILE A 3 49.30 -36.55 -26.55
CA ILE A 3 48.02 -36.22 -27.18
C ILE A 3 47.14 -35.53 -26.14
N VAL A 4 47.00 -34.22 -26.31
CA VAL A 4 46.18 -33.27 -25.55
C VAL A 4 44.74 -33.26 -26.09
N LYS A 5 43.75 -33.31 -25.19
CA LYS A 5 42.31 -33.15 -25.50
C LYS A 5 42.05 -31.77 -26.11
N ARG A 6 41.47 -31.72 -27.32
CA ARG A 6 41.04 -30.47 -27.97
C ARG A 6 39.78 -29.91 -27.30
N ASN A 7 39.92 -28.68 -26.82
CA ASN A 7 38.86 -27.83 -26.28
C ASN A 7 38.10 -27.17 -27.45
N GLN A 8 36.81 -27.46 -27.65
CA GLN A 8 35.98 -26.73 -28.61
C GLN A 8 35.42 -25.46 -27.93
N ARG A 9 36.00 -24.30 -28.24
CA ARG A 9 35.42 -22.99 -27.95
C ARG A 9 34.22 -22.77 -28.88
N LYS A 10 33.02 -22.61 -28.31
CA LYS A 10 31.86 -22.06 -29.04
C LYS A 10 32.06 -20.56 -29.21
N THR A 11 32.35 -20.12 -30.42
CA THR A 11 32.31 -18.71 -30.83
C THR A 11 30.85 -18.30 -31.03
N HIS A 12 30.33 -17.44 -30.16
CA HIS A 12 29.09 -16.71 -30.41
C HIS A 12 29.40 -15.54 -31.34
N ALA A 13 29.04 -15.67 -32.62
CA ALA A 13 29.03 -14.55 -33.53
C ALA A 13 27.70 -13.80 -33.36
N SER A 14 27.76 -12.55 -32.89
CA SER A 14 26.65 -11.62 -32.96
C SER A 14 26.74 -10.90 -34.30
N ILE A 15 25.74 -11.08 -35.17
CA ILE A 15 25.62 -10.33 -36.42
C ILE A 15 24.78 -9.11 -36.10
N ILE A 16 25.43 -7.94 -36.00
CA ILE A 16 24.76 -6.65 -35.89
C ILE A 16 24.48 -6.20 -37.34
N GLY A 17 23.24 -6.36 -37.79
CA GLY A 17 22.77 -5.73 -39.02
C GLY A 17 22.51 -4.26 -38.74
N VAL A 18 23.28 -3.36 -39.36
CA VAL A 18 23.00 -1.92 -39.34
C VAL A 18 22.04 -1.65 -40.49
N ASP A 19 20.75 -1.48 -40.18
CA ASP A 19 19.76 -1.00 -41.13
C ASP A 19 19.68 0.54 -41.03
N LEU A 20 20.06 1.21 -42.12
CA LEU A 20 20.00 2.67 -42.29
C LEU A 20 18.62 3.03 -42.83
N ALA A 21 17.58 2.92 -42.00
CA ALA A 21 16.24 3.40 -42.29
C ALA A 21 15.72 4.23 -41.12
N SER A 22 15.45 5.52 -41.37
CA SER A 22 14.89 6.45 -40.38
C SER A 22 13.45 6.06 -40.03
N GLY A 23 13.28 5.29 -38.97
CA GLY A 23 12.03 4.93 -38.32
C GLY A 23 12.28 4.61 -36.84
N PRO A 24 11.25 4.58 -35.97
CA PRO A 24 11.45 4.31 -34.55
C PRO A 24 12.08 2.93 -34.38
N ASP A 25 13.27 2.91 -33.77
CA ASP A 25 14.10 1.73 -33.55
C ASP A 25 13.34 0.70 -32.69
N GLN A 26 12.78 -0.32 -33.34
CA GLN A 26 12.34 -1.53 -32.68
C GLN A 26 13.44 -2.57 -32.84
N SER A 27 14.47 -2.47 -32.01
CA SER A 27 15.59 -3.41 -32.00
C SER A 27 15.12 -4.77 -31.47
N VAL A 28 14.59 -5.62 -32.36
CA VAL A 28 14.21 -6.99 -32.02
C VAL A 28 15.47 -7.82 -31.87
N THR A 29 15.81 -8.24 -30.64
CA THR A 29 16.95 -9.12 -30.39
C THR A 29 16.57 -10.57 -30.70
N SER A 30 16.97 -11.08 -31.87
CA SER A 30 16.77 -12.47 -32.25
C SER A 30 17.95 -13.35 -31.85
N THR A 31 17.72 -14.42 -31.08
CA THR A 31 18.74 -15.43 -30.75
C THR A 31 18.52 -16.68 -31.60
N VAL A 32 19.52 -17.12 -32.35
CA VAL A 32 19.45 -18.36 -33.15
C VAL A 32 19.77 -19.57 -32.28
N LYS A 33 18.79 -20.45 -32.04
CA LYS A 33 19.00 -21.84 -31.56
C LYS A 33 18.45 -22.81 -32.60
N ASN A 34 19.26 -23.77 -33.02
CA ASN A 34 18.91 -24.82 -33.99
C ASN A 34 18.27 -24.32 -35.31
N GLY A 35 18.80 -23.25 -35.90
CA GLY A 35 18.41 -22.81 -37.25
C GLY A 35 16.98 -22.29 -37.39
N LYS A 36 16.25 -22.09 -36.30
CA LYS A 36 14.92 -21.48 -36.29
C LYS A 36 15.03 -20.09 -35.65
N VAL A 37 14.65 -19.05 -36.40
CA VAL A 37 14.50 -17.70 -35.86
C VAL A 37 13.29 -17.73 -34.94
N VAL A 38 13.52 -17.71 -33.63
CA VAL A 38 12.46 -17.54 -32.63
C VAL A 38 12.47 -16.06 -32.27
N ALA A 39 11.37 -15.36 -32.57
CA ALA A 39 11.14 -14.04 -31.98
C ALA A 39 11.03 -14.25 -30.47
N THR A 40 12.06 -13.87 -29.72
CA THR A 40 11.99 -13.82 -28.27
C THR A 40 11.18 -12.58 -27.95
N GLU A 41 9.86 -12.72 -27.82
CA GLU A 41 9.09 -11.68 -27.13
C GLU A 41 9.73 -11.47 -25.75
N PRO A 42 9.97 -10.22 -25.33
CA PRO A 42 10.44 -9.97 -23.97
C PRO A 42 9.46 -10.67 -23.03
N SER A 43 9.99 -11.49 -22.12
CA SER A 43 9.16 -12.16 -21.12
C SER A 43 8.32 -11.10 -20.42
N ARG A 44 7.03 -11.37 -20.16
CA ARG A 44 6.14 -10.45 -19.42
C ARG A 44 6.78 -9.90 -18.14
N ALA A 45 7.60 -10.72 -17.46
CA ALA A 45 8.34 -10.30 -16.28
C ALA A 45 9.40 -9.21 -16.56
N GLN A 46 10.04 -9.24 -17.73
CA GLN A 46 11.06 -8.28 -18.14
C GLN A 46 10.43 -6.91 -18.45
N GLY A 47 9.26 -6.90 -19.12
CA GLY A 47 8.52 -5.66 -19.39
C GLY A 47 8.09 -4.93 -18.10
N ILE A 48 7.67 -5.66 -17.06
CA ILE A 48 7.31 -5.03 -15.76
C ILE A 48 8.53 -4.46 -15.06
N MET A 49 9.70 -5.10 -15.17
CA MET A 49 10.93 -4.58 -14.57
C MET A 49 11.36 -3.27 -15.23
N GLU A 50 11.24 -3.19 -16.56
CA GLU A 50 11.47 -1.95 -17.29
C GLU A 50 10.45 -0.86 -16.92
N GLU A 51 9.15 -1.20 -16.81
CA GLU A 51 8.14 -0.27 -16.27
C GLU A 51 8.50 0.17 -14.85
N PHE A 52 8.90 -0.75 -13.97
CA PHE A 52 9.29 -0.45 -12.60
C PHE A 52 10.45 0.53 -12.56
N ASP A 53 11.51 0.32 -13.35
CA ASP A 53 12.67 1.22 -13.39
C ASP A 53 12.27 2.63 -13.86
N PHE A 54 11.38 2.74 -14.84
CA PHE A 54 10.81 4.01 -15.28
C PHE A 54 10.03 4.71 -14.14
N PHE A 55 9.07 4.02 -13.51
CA PHE A 55 8.26 4.63 -12.45
C PHE A 55 9.06 4.89 -11.18
N LYS A 56 10.10 4.10 -10.92
CA LYS A 56 11.05 4.34 -9.84
C LYS A 56 11.79 5.65 -10.08
N ALA A 57 12.31 5.88 -11.28
CA ALA A 57 12.99 7.13 -11.62
C ALA A 57 12.05 8.35 -11.51
N ALA A 58 10.80 8.22 -11.96
CA ALA A 58 9.78 9.25 -11.79
C ALA A 58 9.49 9.54 -10.30
N MET A 59 9.32 8.49 -9.48
CA MET A 59 9.08 8.62 -8.05
C MET A 59 10.27 9.26 -7.32
N ASP A 60 11.50 8.89 -7.66
CA ASP A 60 12.72 9.51 -7.11
C ASP A 60 12.77 11.02 -7.44
N SER A 61 12.39 11.40 -8.67
CA SER A 61 12.27 12.80 -9.09
C SER A 61 11.20 13.57 -8.30
N ASP A 62 10.01 12.98 -8.16
CA ASP A 62 8.91 13.59 -7.40
C ASP A 62 9.25 13.78 -5.92
N LEU A 63 9.90 12.79 -5.31
CA LEU A 63 10.37 12.88 -3.92
C LEU A 63 11.43 13.99 -3.76
N ALA A 64 12.30 14.18 -4.75
CA ALA A 64 13.27 15.28 -4.76
C ALA A 64 12.57 16.64 -4.91
N GLN A 65 11.53 16.73 -5.75
CA GLN A 65 10.74 17.94 -5.92
C GLN A 65 9.94 18.27 -4.66
N LEU A 66 9.35 17.27 -3.98
CA LEU A 66 8.62 17.44 -2.72
C LEU A 66 9.44 18.08 -1.61
N LYS A 67 10.76 17.85 -1.59
CA LYS A 67 11.67 18.48 -0.61
C LYS A 67 11.84 19.98 -0.83
N LYS A 68 11.52 20.51 -2.02
CA LYS A 68 11.65 21.93 -2.34
C LYS A 68 10.47 22.77 -1.85
N PHE A 69 9.32 22.15 -1.57
CA PHE A 69 8.17 22.86 -1.02
C PHE A 69 8.31 23.09 0.48
N SER A 70 8.01 24.31 0.93
CA SER A 70 8.02 24.68 2.35
C SER A 70 6.68 24.40 3.02
N HIS A 71 5.57 24.72 2.34
CA HIS A 71 4.22 24.59 2.91
C HIS A 71 3.65 23.20 2.70
N MET A 72 2.84 22.75 3.68
CA MET A 72 2.19 21.45 3.63
C MET A 72 1.15 21.37 2.51
N GLU A 73 0.41 22.45 2.28
CA GLU A 73 -0.61 22.55 1.23
C GLU A 73 0.00 22.36 -0.17
N ASP A 74 1.14 22.99 -0.46
CA ASP A 74 1.86 22.81 -1.72
C ASP A 74 2.31 21.35 -1.94
N LYS A 75 2.75 20.68 -0.86
CA LYS A 75 3.13 19.26 -0.91
C LYS A 75 1.93 18.36 -1.21
N ILE A 76 0.78 18.65 -0.61
CA ILE A 76 -0.47 17.92 -0.84
C ILE A 76 -0.89 18.11 -2.30
N ALA A 77 -0.95 19.35 -2.79
CA ALA A 77 -1.30 19.64 -4.18
C ALA A 77 -0.35 18.95 -5.17
N TYR A 78 0.97 18.98 -4.91
CA TYR A 78 1.94 18.30 -5.76
C TYR A 78 1.76 16.78 -5.80
N LYS A 79 1.51 16.13 -4.65
CA LYS A 79 1.28 14.67 -4.63
C LYS A 79 0.09 14.27 -5.49
N ALA A 80 -1.01 15.01 -5.42
CA ALA A 80 -2.19 14.75 -6.24
C ALA A 80 -1.85 14.86 -7.73
N GLN A 81 -1.20 15.97 -8.12
CA GLN A 81 -0.78 16.19 -9.50
C GLN A 81 0.21 15.12 -10.00
N ALA A 82 1.17 14.72 -9.17
CA ALA A 82 2.17 13.72 -9.53
C ALA A 82 1.54 12.33 -9.77
N ILE A 83 0.55 11.94 -8.95
CA ILE A 83 -0.19 10.68 -9.13
C ILE A 83 -0.86 10.62 -10.50
N GLU A 84 -1.47 11.72 -10.93
CA GLU A 84 -2.15 11.82 -12.22
C GLU A 84 -1.15 11.91 -13.39
N ASN A 85 -0.19 12.83 -13.32
CA ASN A 85 0.77 13.08 -14.40
C ASN A 85 1.61 11.85 -14.75
N HIS A 86 2.06 11.13 -13.73
CA HIS A 86 2.87 9.92 -13.91
C HIS A 86 2.02 8.65 -13.96
N GLN A 87 0.69 8.74 -13.96
CA GLN A 87 -0.22 7.59 -14.06
C GLN A 87 0.14 6.44 -13.09
N TYR A 88 0.54 6.77 -11.86
CA TYR A 88 1.06 5.77 -10.92
C TYR A 88 0.03 4.68 -10.61
N LEU A 89 -1.25 5.04 -10.51
CA LEU A 89 -2.32 4.08 -10.22
C LEU A 89 -2.50 3.05 -11.35
N ASP A 90 -2.36 3.46 -12.61
CA ASP A 90 -2.50 2.54 -13.74
C ASP A 90 -1.35 1.53 -13.77
N TYR A 91 -0.14 2.00 -13.49
CA TYR A 91 1.02 1.12 -13.30
C TYR A 91 0.80 0.14 -12.15
N LEU A 92 0.36 0.61 -10.98
CA LEU A 92 0.18 -0.27 -9.82
C LEU A 92 -0.93 -1.31 -10.02
N ARG A 93 -2.00 -0.98 -10.75
CA ARG A 93 -3.04 -1.95 -11.12
C ARG A 93 -2.49 -3.00 -12.09
N ARG A 94 -1.64 -2.63 -13.05
CA ARG A 94 -0.93 -3.59 -13.91
C ARG A 94 0.01 -4.47 -13.08
N TYR A 95 0.78 -3.88 -12.17
CA TYR A 95 1.67 -4.60 -11.26
C TYR A 95 0.89 -5.64 -10.42
N GLN A 96 -0.24 -5.25 -9.85
CA GLN A 96 -1.12 -6.14 -9.08
C GLN A 96 -1.69 -7.28 -9.92
N THR A 97 -2.14 -7.00 -11.14
CA THR A 97 -2.77 -7.99 -12.03
C THR A 97 -1.78 -9.02 -12.56
N GLN A 98 -0.52 -8.62 -12.77
CA GLN A 98 0.49 -9.50 -13.33
C GLN A 98 1.07 -10.52 -12.33
N GLY A 99 0.80 -10.35 -11.03
CA GLY A 99 1.18 -11.30 -9.98
C GLY A 99 2.69 -11.30 -9.66
N THR A 100 3.44 -10.31 -10.14
CA THR A 100 4.87 -10.17 -9.86
C THR A 100 5.09 -9.85 -8.39
N ASN A 101 6.12 -10.45 -7.79
CA ASN A 101 6.46 -10.26 -6.38
C ASN A 101 7.90 -9.74 -6.26
N HIS A 102 8.06 -8.42 -6.30
CA HIS A 102 9.32 -7.75 -5.98
C HIS A 102 9.07 -6.55 -5.07
N GLN A 103 10.10 -6.06 -4.40
CA GLN A 103 9.97 -4.82 -3.61
C GLN A 103 9.70 -3.65 -4.56
N ASN A 104 8.57 -2.97 -4.36
CA ASN A 104 8.09 -1.92 -5.25
C ASN A 104 7.97 -0.61 -4.45
N MET A 105 8.99 0.23 -4.52
CA MET A 105 8.99 1.50 -3.78
C MET A 105 7.92 2.47 -4.28
N VAL A 106 7.50 2.37 -5.54
CA VAL A 106 6.44 3.19 -6.11
C VAL A 106 5.11 2.84 -5.44
N LEU A 107 4.82 1.55 -5.29
CA LEU A 107 3.65 1.06 -4.55
C LEU A 107 3.63 1.61 -3.12
N ALA A 108 4.75 1.52 -2.41
CA ALA A 108 4.87 2.03 -1.05
C ALA A 108 4.57 3.53 -0.96
N TRP A 109 5.21 4.34 -1.80
CA TRP A 109 5.04 5.80 -1.77
C TRP A 109 3.65 6.25 -2.21
N VAL A 110 3.08 5.64 -3.23
CA VAL A 110 1.74 5.99 -3.71
C VAL A 110 0.69 5.69 -2.64
N VAL A 111 0.77 4.55 -1.94
CA VAL A 111 -0.16 4.27 -0.84
C VAL A 111 -0.03 5.31 0.28
N ILE A 112 1.19 5.70 0.65
CA ILE A 112 1.41 6.77 1.62
C ILE A 112 0.79 8.08 1.13
N TRP A 113 0.98 8.44 -0.13
CA TRP A 113 0.41 9.69 -0.67
C TRP A 113 -1.10 9.65 -0.77
N LEU A 114 -1.70 8.52 -1.13
CA LEU A 114 -3.15 8.35 -1.10
C LEU A 114 -3.71 8.57 0.30
N VAL A 115 -3.03 8.07 1.33
CA VAL A 115 -3.39 8.33 2.74
C VAL A 115 -3.23 9.82 3.09
N ASP A 116 -2.09 10.44 2.74
CA ASP A 116 -1.84 11.86 2.96
C ASP A 116 -2.90 12.77 2.30
N LEU A 117 -3.45 12.33 1.16
CA LEU A 117 -4.50 13.02 0.39
C LEU A 117 -5.92 12.69 0.86
N GLY A 118 -6.09 11.73 1.78
CA GLY A 118 -7.40 11.25 2.23
C GLY A 118 -8.11 10.32 1.25
N HIS A 119 -7.44 9.84 0.19
CA HIS A 119 -7.95 8.84 -0.76
C HIS A 119 -7.86 7.41 -0.20
N TRP A 120 -8.47 7.21 0.96
CA TRP A 120 -8.37 5.98 1.75
C TRP A 120 -8.91 4.74 1.04
N GLN A 121 -10.02 4.85 0.33
CA GLN A 121 -10.62 3.71 -0.38
C GLN A 121 -9.64 3.16 -1.43
N THR A 122 -9.04 4.04 -2.23
CA THR A 122 -8.01 3.66 -3.20
C THR A 122 -6.77 3.10 -2.52
N ALA A 123 -6.35 3.68 -1.39
CA ALA A 123 -5.23 3.13 -0.62
C ALA A 123 -5.52 1.68 -0.17
N PHE A 124 -6.74 1.41 0.30
CA PHE A 124 -7.19 0.10 0.78
C PHE A 124 -7.19 -0.99 -0.29
N GLU A 125 -7.37 -0.65 -1.57
CA GLU A 125 -7.25 -1.60 -2.70
C GLU A 125 -5.87 -2.27 -2.75
N PHE A 126 -4.82 -1.57 -2.32
CA PHE A 126 -3.44 -2.03 -2.39
C PHE A 126 -2.92 -2.66 -1.10
N VAL A 127 -3.61 -2.50 0.03
CA VAL A 127 -3.15 -3.02 1.33
C VAL A 127 -2.96 -4.54 1.32
N PRO A 128 -3.87 -5.35 0.75
CA PRO A 128 -3.64 -6.79 0.65
C PRO A 128 -2.35 -7.14 -0.11
N LEU A 129 -2.03 -6.40 -1.17
CA LEU A 129 -0.81 -6.59 -1.95
C LEU A 129 0.43 -6.24 -1.14
N LEU A 130 0.41 -5.09 -0.45
CA LEU A 130 1.49 -4.64 0.43
C LEU A 130 1.84 -5.68 1.50
N VAL A 131 0.81 -6.21 2.17
CA VAL A 131 0.99 -7.20 3.24
C VAL A 131 1.40 -8.56 2.69
N ALA A 132 0.73 -9.05 1.63
CA ALA A 132 1.02 -10.37 1.05
C ALA A 132 2.43 -10.48 0.50
N GLN A 133 2.98 -9.39 -0.06
CA GLN A 133 4.33 -9.34 -0.61
C GLN A 133 5.40 -8.88 0.39
N ASN A 134 5.00 -8.61 1.64
CA ASN A 134 5.89 -8.07 2.67
C ASN A 134 6.68 -6.84 2.15
N GLN A 135 5.97 -5.91 1.53
CA GLN A 135 6.54 -4.68 0.99
C GLN A 135 7.14 -3.87 2.13
N ARG A 136 8.31 -3.26 1.93
CA ARG A 136 8.95 -2.45 2.96
C ARG A 136 8.39 -1.03 2.97
N LEU A 137 8.10 -0.53 4.16
CA LEU A 137 7.92 0.91 4.36
C LEU A 137 9.23 1.65 4.02
N PRO A 138 9.16 2.88 3.48
CA PRO A 138 10.35 3.68 3.23
C PRO A 138 11.16 3.92 4.50
N GLY A 139 12.49 3.95 4.41
CA GLY A 139 13.40 4.00 5.58
C GLY A 139 13.27 5.24 6.49
N ARG A 140 12.44 6.22 6.13
CA ARG A 140 12.13 7.37 7.00
C ARG A 140 11.09 7.06 8.08
N PHE A 141 10.38 5.95 7.97
CA PHE A 141 9.36 5.54 8.94
C PHE A 141 9.98 4.55 9.93
N SER A 142 9.68 4.72 11.22
CA SER A 142 10.11 3.80 12.27
C SER A 142 9.27 2.51 12.30
N THR A 143 8.02 2.58 11.86
CA THR A 143 7.13 1.42 11.72
C THR A 143 7.60 0.51 10.59
N GLN A 144 7.57 -0.80 10.81
CA GLN A 144 8.05 -1.78 9.84
C GLN A 144 6.93 -2.51 9.09
N ASP A 145 5.71 -2.52 9.63
CA ASP A 145 4.57 -3.22 9.03
C ASP A 145 3.46 -2.28 8.56
N TRP A 146 2.92 -2.57 7.38
CA TRP A 146 1.86 -1.79 6.75
C TRP A 146 0.58 -1.69 7.58
N PRO A 147 0.07 -2.77 8.20
CA PRO A 147 -1.14 -2.66 9.01
C PRO A 147 -0.98 -1.69 10.18
N THR A 148 0.13 -1.73 10.90
CA THR A 148 0.40 -0.77 11.99
C THR A 148 0.50 0.66 11.48
N PHE A 149 1.25 0.89 10.39
CA PHE A 149 1.37 2.22 9.80
C PHE A 149 -0.02 2.80 9.44
N LEU A 150 -0.85 2.02 8.74
CA LEU A 150 -2.17 2.46 8.32
C LEU A 150 -3.12 2.66 9.50
N ILE A 151 -3.04 1.83 10.55
CA ILE A 151 -3.84 2.02 11.76
C ILE A 151 -3.46 3.30 12.49
N ASP A 152 -2.18 3.64 12.59
CA ASP A 152 -1.76 4.90 13.20
C ASP A 152 -2.27 6.10 12.39
N GLN A 153 -2.15 6.07 11.06
CA GLN A 153 -2.71 7.14 10.21
C GLN A 153 -4.25 7.23 10.31
N LEU A 154 -4.92 6.08 10.37
CA LEU A 154 -6.38 6.03 10.48
C LEU A 154 -6.85 6.52 11.86
N TYR A 155 -6.08 6.23 12.91
CA TYR A 155 -6.32 6.74 14.25
C TYR A 155 -6.28 8.27 14.28
N ASP A 156 -5.29 8.88 13.63
CA ASP A 156 -5.19 10.33 13.52
C ASP A 156 -6.38 10.92 12.76
N GLU A 157 -6.82 10.30 11.67
CA GLU A 157 -8.02 10.73 10.93
C GLU A 157 -9.29 10.60 11.77
N GLY A 158 -9.43 9.51 12.53
CA GLY A 158 -10.51 9.32 13.50
C GLY A 158 -10.52 10.40 14.58
N ALA A 159 -9.36 10.69 15.16
CA ALA A 159 -9.22 11.70 16.20
C ALA A 159 -9.56 13.11 15.70
N LYS A 160 -9.13 13.45 14.48
CA LYS A 160 -9.47 14.70 13.81
C LYS A 160 -10.98 14.88 13.69
N HIS A 161 -11.70 13.90 13.15
CA HIS A 161 -13.16 13.99 13.02
C HIS A 161 -13.88 14.01 14.37
N LEU A 162 -13.43 13.18 15.33
CA LEU A 162 -14.02 13.15 16.67
C LEU A 162 -13.86 14.50 17.39
N SER A 163 -12.74 15.20 17.19
CA SER A 163 -12.50 16.52 17.78
C SER A 163 -13.41 17.62 17.24
N GLN A 164 -13.93 17.45 16.02
CA GLN A 164 -14.87 18.36 15.35
C GLN A 164 -16.34 18.10 15.74
N GLY A 165 -16.61 17.02 16.48
CA GLY A 165 -17.94 16.69 17.00
C GLY A 165 -18.74 15.73 16.11
N ARG A 166 -19.94 15.38 16.60
CA ARG A 166 -20.83 14.38 16.00
C ARG A 166 -21.12 14.64 14.52
N ASP A 167 -21.51 15.86 14.17
CA ASP A 167 -21.89 16.21 12.79
C ASP A 167 -20.74 15.97 11.80
N ALA A 168 -19.50 16.23 12.22
CA ALA A 168 -18.33 15.96 11.38
C ALA A 168 -18.11 14.46 11.18
N VAL A 169 -18.33 13.64 12.21
CA VAL A 169 -18.28 12.18 12.10
C VAL A 169 -19.38 11.66 11.19
N GLU A 170 -20.64 12.07 11.39
CA GLU A 170 -21.80 11.60 10.61
C GLU A 170 -21.74 11.98 9.13
N ARG A 171 -21.20 13.16 8.80
CA ARG A 171 -21.06 13.61 7.40
C ARG A 171 -19.82 13.07 6.71
N SER A 172 -18.87 12.52 7.47
CA SER A 172 -17.65 11.92 6.93
C SER A 172 -17.85 10.43 6.60
N GLN A 173 -16.84 9.84 5.97
CA GLN A 173 -16.75 8.39 5.77
C GLN A 173 -15.92 7.70 6.87
N VAL A 174 -15.57 8.38 7.97
CA VAL A 174 -14.53 7.90 8.90
C VAL A 174 -14.89 6.56 9.54
N ILE A 175 -16.13 6.37 10.02
CA ILE A 175 -16.58 5.07 10.57
C ILE A 175 -16.47 3.97 9.50
N HIS A 176 -16.81 4.30 8.25
CA HIS A 176 -16.71 3.35 7.15
C HIS A 176 -15.25 2.91 6.90
N LEU A 177 -14.29 3.83 6.96
CA LEU A 177 -12.87 3.50 6.81
C LEU A 177 -12.40 2.51 7.89
N PHE A 178 -12.75 2.75 9.16
CA PHE A 178 -12.42 1.84 10.26
C PHE A 178 -13.04 0.46 10.08
N THR A 179 -14.34 0.40 9.74
CA THR A 179 -15.05 -0.87 9.55
C THR A 179 -14.53 -1.64 8.35
N GLN A 180 -14.22 -0.98 7.22
CA GLN A 180 -13.56 -1.58 6.07
C GLN A 180 -12.18 -2.15 6.43
N PHE A 181 -11.35 -1.41 7.16
CA PHE A 181 -10.03 -1.90 7.55
C PHE A 181 -10.12 -3.13 8.48
N ILE A 182 -11.08 -3.13 9.42
CA ILE A 182 -11.37 -4.28 10.28
C ILE A 182 -11.79 -5.50 9.44
N GLN A 183 -12.62 -5.30 8.41
CA GLN A 183 -13.03 -6.36 7.48
C GLN A 183 -11.85 -6.91 6.68
N LEU A 184 -11.01 -6.05 6.11
CA LEU A 184 -9.79 -6.44 5.39
C LEU A 184 -8.87 -7.27 6.29
N ARG A 185 -8.60 -6.78 7.50
CA ARG A 185 -7.82 -7.52 8.50
C ARG A 185 -8.41 -8.90 8.76
N SER A 186 -9.73 -9.01 8.91
CA SER A 186 -10.42 -10.28 9.17
C SER A 186 -10.33 -11.23 7.98
N LEU A 187 -10.53 -10.72 6.76
CA LEU A 187 -10.51 -11.48 5.52
C LEU A 187 -9.12 -12.06 5.25
N TYR A 188 -8.08 -11.24 5.39
CA TYR A 188 -6.70 -11.63 5.12
C TYR A 188 -5.93 -12.12 6.36
N LYS A 189 -6.60 -12.19 7.52
CA LYS A 189 -6.08 -12.70 8.79
C LYS A 189 -4.75 -12.08 9.23
N TRP A 190 -4.60 -10.76 9.06
CA TRP A 190 -3.38 -10.06 9.47
C TRP A 190 -3.22 -10.06 10.99
N SER A 191 -2.04 -10.47 11.46
CA SER A 191 -1.65 -10.37 12.86
C SER A 191 -1.39 -8.91 13.22
N LEU A 192 -1.97 -8.45 14.33
CA LEU A 192 -1.67 -7.16 14.93
C LEU A 192 -1.19 -7.40 16.36
N SER A 193 -0.29 -6.55 16.84
CA SER A 193 0.01 -6.51 18.27
C SER A 193 -1.22 -6.08 19.07
N GLU A 194 -1.27 -6.48 20.34
CA GLU A 194 -2.32 -6.10 21.29
C GLU A 194 -2.53 -4.58 21.34
N LEU A 195 -1.44 -3.81 21.38
CA LEU A 195 -1.47 -2.36 21.40
C LEU A 195 -2.16 -1.78 20.16
N ILE A 196 -1.76 -2.23 18.96
CA ILE A 196 -2.24 -1.70 17.69
C ILE A 196 -3.68 -2.16 17.42
N GLY A 197 -4.01 -3.42 17.71
CA GLY A 197 -5.38 -3.91 17.67
C GLY A 197 -6.29 -3.14 18.64
N GLY A 198 -5.83 -2.92 19.87
CA GLY A 198 -6.53 -2.11 20.87
C GLY A 198 -6.83 -0.70 20.39
N LYS A 199 -5.84 0.00 19.81
CA LYS A 199 -6.01 1.33 19.21
C LYS A 199 -7.12 1.35 18.15
N LEU A 200 -7.06 0.42 17.18
CA LEU A 200 -8.03 0.35 16.08
C LEU A 200 -9.47 0.20 16.60
N TYR A 201 -9.71 -0.78 17.47
CA TYR A 201 -11.06 -1.03 17.98
C TYR A 201 -11.52 0.06 18.96
N ALA A 202 -10.63 0.65 19.75
CA ALA A 202 -10.99 1.72 20.67
C ALA A 202 -11.43 2.99 19.93
N MET A 203 -10.73 3.39 18.87
CA MET A 203 -11.14 4.53 18.06
C MET A 203 -12.46 4.25 17.33
N THR A 204 -12.62 3.05 16.76
CA THR A 204 -13.89 2.63 16.13
C THR A 204 -15.05 2.74 17.12
N ALA A 205 -14.86 2.28 18.37
CA ALA A 205 -15.87 2.34 19.41
C ALA A 205 -16.26 3.79 19.79
N LYS A 206 -15.29 4.70 19.88
CA LYS A 206 -15.53 6.12 20.16
C LYS A 206 -16.29 6.81 19.03
N LEU A 207 -15.94 6.51 17.78
CA LEU A 207 -16.64 7.05 16.60
C LEU A 207 -18.10 6.55 16.54
N GLU A 208 -18.33 5.27 16.82
CA GLU A 208 -19.70 4.72 16.89
C GLU A 208 -20.49 5.29 18.08
N GLN A 209 -19.84 5.53 19.21
CA GLN A 209 -20.48 6.13 20.38
C GLN A 209 -20.98 7.55 20.10
N VAL A 210 -20.15 8.38 19.45
CA VAL A 210 -20.50 9.80 19.24
C VAL A 210 -21.72 9.97 18.32
N VAL A 211 -21.97 8.99 17.45
CA VAL A 211 -23.17 8.93 16.59
C VAL A 211 -24.31 8.10 17.19
N PHE A 212 -24.21 7.79 18.50
CA PHE A 212 -25.19 7.03 19.27
C PHE A 212 -25.47 5.61 18.78
N ASN A 213 -24.54 5.03 18.01
CA ASN A 213 -24.58 3.62 17.65
C ASN A 213 -24.02 2.76 18.78
N PHE A 214 -24.75 2.74 19.90
CA PHE A 214 -24.33 2.10 21.14
C PHE A 214 -24.09 0.59 21.00
N GLY A 215 -24.80 -0.09 20.08
CA GLY A 215 -24.58 -1.51 19.79
C GLY A 215 -23.19 -1.79 19.22
N ASN A 216 -22.78 -1.04 18.20
CA ASN A 216 -21.44 -1.18 17.62
C ASN A 216 -20.37 -0.65 18.56
N ALA A 217 -20.62 0.49 19.21
CA ALA A 217 -19.70 1.08 20.17
C ALA A 217 -19.35 0.10 21.31
N TYR A 218 -20.36 -0.60 21.86
CA TYR A 218 -20.15 -1.66 22.84
C TYR A 218 -19.31 -2.80 22.26
N THR A 219 -19.70 -3.34 21.10
CA THR A 219 -19.03 -4.47 20.45
C THR A 219 -17.55 -4.19 20.21
N TYR A 220 -17.21 -3.04 19.63
CA TYR A 220 -15.82 -2.66 19.38
C TYR A 220 -15.08 -2.31 20.66
N GLY A 221 -15.73 -1.67 21.63
CA GLY A 221 -15.10 -1.33 22.92
C GLY A 221 -14.74 -2.54 23.76
N VAL A 222 -15.60 -3.57 23.78
CA VAL A 222 -15.30 -4.89 24.38
C VAL A 222 -14.07 -5.50 23.73
N LYS A 223 -14.05 -5.53 22.40
CA LYS A 223 -12.92 -6.11 21.64
C LYS A 223 -11.62 -5.34 21.86
N ALA A 224 -11.68 -4.02 21.93
CA ALA A 224 -10.53 -3.17 22.25
C ALA A 224 -9.97 -3.51 23.63
N THR A 225 -10.84 -3.64 24.64
CA THR A 225 -10.44 -3.94 26.01
C THR A 225 -9.89 -5.36 26.16
N ALA A 226 -10.47 -6.33 25.46
CA ALA A 226 -10.01 -7.70 25.45
C ALA A 226 -8.62 -7.85 24.81
N LEU A 227 -8.31 -7.05 23.79
CA LEU A 227 -7.00 -7.02 23.15
C LEU A 227 -5.96 -6.24 23.96
N ASN A 228 -6.37 -5.12 24.54
CA ASN A 228 -5.50 -4.26 25.33
C ASN A 228 -6.32 -3.58 26.42
N ASP A 229 -6.11 -4.01 27.65
CA ASP A 229 -6.85 -3.53 28.81
C ASP A 229 -6.58 -2.04 29.13
N LYS A 230 -5.51 -1.47 28.54
CA LYS A 230 -5.13 -0.05 28.58
C LYS A 230 -5.58 0.75 27.34
N ALA A 231 -6.47 0.21 26.51
CA ALA A 231 -7.00 0.90 25.32
C ALA A 231 -7.88 2.13 25.66
N GLY A 232 -8.19 2.37 26.94
CA GLY A 232 -8.81 3.62 27.41
C GLY A 232 -10.32 3.73 27.18
N VAL A 233 -11.02 2.61 26.96
CA VAL A 233 -12.47 2.59 26.69
C VAL A 233 -13.30 1.82 27.72
N LYS A 234 -12.68 1.28 28.79
CA LYS A 234 -13.37 0.49 29.85
C LYS A 234 -14.59 1.20 30.44
N LYS A 235 -14.41 2.45 30.89
CA LYS A 235 -15.49 3.26 31.48
C LYS A 235 -16.64 3.47 30.49
N MET A 236 -16.31 3.88 29.27
CA MET A 236 -17.25 4.08 28.17
C MET A 236 -18.07 2.81 27.89
N VAL A 237 -17.41 1.65 27.83
CA VAL A 237 -18.08 0.36 27.60
C VAL A 237 -19.08 0.03 28.72
N ARG A 238 -18.71 0.24 29.99
CA ARG A 238 -19.61 0.02 31.12
C ARG A 238 -20.84 0.93 31.09
N GLU A 239 -20.63 2.20 30.77
CA GLU A 239 -21.73 3.18 30.64
C GLU A 239 -22.68 2.79 29.51
N ILE A 240 -22.12 2.42 28.35
CA ILE A 240 -22.91 1.96 27.20
C ILE A 240 -23.68 0.68 27.55
N ALA A 241 -23.06 -0.28 28.25
CA ALA A 241 -23.70 -1.53 28.67
C ALA A 241 -24.97 -1.28 29.48
N THR A 242 -24.90 -0.35 30.45
CA THR A 242 -26.08 0.10 31.22
C THR A 242 -27.15 0.70 30.31
N VAL A 243 -26.76 1.58 29.37
CA VAL A 243 -27.70 2.24 28.45
C VAL A 243 -28.45 1.23 27.57
N ILE A 244 -27.78 0.17 27.12
CA ILE A 244 -28.38 -0.86 26.23
C ILE A 244 -28.89 -2.10 26.99
N GLY A 245 -28.87 -2.09 28.32
CA GLY A 245 -29.36 -3.20 29.15
C GLY A 245 -28.55 -4.49 29.01
N LYS A 246 -27.23 -4.40 28.80
CA LYS A 246 -26.32 -5.55 28.76
C LYS A 246 -25.49 -5.65 30.03
N GLU A 247 -25.32 -6.87 30.53
CA GLU A 247 -24.30 -7.18 31.53
C GLU A 247 -22.90 -7.12 30.90
N THR A 248 -21.92 -6.62 31.64
CA THR A 248 -20.53 -6.51 31.20
C THR A 248 -19.58 -6.86 32.34
N GLU A 249 -18.63 -7.74 32.07
CA GLU A 249 -17.58 -8.18 33.02
C GLU A 249 -16.30 -7.33 32.92
N ILE A 250 -16.26 -6.39 31.98
CA ILE A 250 -15.13 -5.49 31.71
C ILE A 250 -14.91 -4.50 32.84
#